data_AF-A0AAD0KJ39-F1
#
_entry.id   AF-A0AAD0KJ39-F1
#
_cell.length_a   1.000
_cell.length_b   1.000
_cell.length_c   1.000
_cell.angle_alpha   90.00
_cell.angle_beta   90.00
_cell.angle_gamma   90.00
#
_symmetry.space_group_name_H-M   'P 1'
#
loop_
_entity.id
_entity.type
_entity.pdbx_description
1 polymer ?
#
loop_
_entity_poly.entity_id
_entity_poly.type
_entity_poly.pdbx_seq_one_letter_code
_entity_poly.pdbx_strand_id
1 'polypeptide(L)'
;MIRFDPSGNSWISDQWNAFIVDMKSVHASWETAMSYWTMGFTDPFFTSAKVSMSSKEYWYAQAEVIFYAATMGKGAAGKQLIKQESKQVASSVVRIAKPIARLDTKIAANSLSSQLGGTVVEARGEGWKIINIANPLSKNQPIMIRVMNAGSGGRERDYFRVTVGTKGTLNLEGKLSSDLASTHIDLTDNYLEQIQNMINNYVKTGGK
;
A
#
# COMPACT_ATOMS: atom_id res chain seq x y z
N MET A 1 -10.69 7.67 20.36
CA MET A 1 -9.27 7.47 20.00
C MET A 1 -8.93 6.03 20.34
N ILE A 2 -8.77 5.17 19.33
CA ILE A 2 -8.46 3.74 19.52
C ILE A 2 -7.00 3.62 19.90
N ARG A 3 -6.69 2.76 20.88
CA ARG A 3 -5.45 2.91 21.65
C ARG A 3 -4.34 1.93 21.12
N PHE A 4 -4.57 0.69 20.68
CA PHE A 4 -3.72 0.01 19.64
C PHE A 4 -4.18 -1.45 19.41
N ASP A 5 -4.12 -1.99 18.20
CA ASP A 5 -4.97 -1.77 17.03
C ASP A 5 -4.57 -2.86 15.98
N PRO A 6 -5.13 -2.88 14.76
CA PRO A 6 -4.89 -3.90 13.73
C PRO A 6 -3.43 -4.12 13.32
N SER A 7 -2.51 -3.22 13.70
CA SER A 7 -1.07 -3.33 13.40
C SER A 7 -0.28 -4.12 14.45
N GLY A 8 -0.84 -4.39 15.63
CA GLY A 8 -0.23 -5.28 16.62
C GLY A 8 0.12 -4.68 18.00
N ASN A 9 -0.88 -4.17 18.72
CA ASN A 9 -0.85 -3.84 20.17
C ASN A 9 0.00 -2.58 20.55
N SER A 10 -0.14 -1.93 21.72
CA SER A 10 -1.07 -2.11 22.86
C SER A 10 -1.48 -0.77 23.48
N TRP A 11 -2.77 -0.47 23.53
CA TRP A 11 -3.43 0.63 24.25
C TRP A 11 -2.61 1.22 25.42
N ILE A 12 -2.38 2.55 25.54
CA ILE A 12 -1.19 3.29 25.04
C ILE A 12 -0.42 3.76 26.29
N SER A 13 0.87 3.99 26.11
CA SER A 13 1.77 4.59 27.08
C SER A 13 1.59 6.10 27.34
N ASP A 14 1.86 6.49 28.57
CA ASP A 14 3.01 7.36 28.83
C ASP A 14 3.75 6.81 30.08
N GLN A 15 4.60 7.59 30.75
CA GLN A 15 5.61 7.07 31.68
C GLN A 15 5.07 6.38 32.96
N TRP A 16 3.74 6.36 33.19
CA TRP A 16 3.10 5.69 34.33
C TRP A 16 2.15 4.56 33.87
N ASN A 17 2.70 3.37 33.61
CA ASN A 17 2.06 2.24 32.89
C ASN A 17 0.82 1.56 33.55
N ALA A 18 0.23 2.11 34.61
CA ALA A 18 -0.89 1.47 35.34
C ALA A 18 -2.12 1.19 34.43
N PHE A 19 -2.52 2.18 33.62
CA PHE A 19 -3.73 2.12 32.79
C PHE A 19 -3.77 0.95 31.78
N ILE A 20 -2.61 0.52 31.27
CA ILE A 20 -2.53 -0.59 30.31
C ILE A 20 -2.86 -1.92 31.00
N VAL A 21 -2.42 -2.07 32.24
CA VAL A 21 -2.66 -3.26 33.07
C VAL A 21 -4.14 -3.37 33.43
N ASP A 22 -4.75 -2.26 33.86
CA ASP A 22 -6.18 -2.20 34.18
C ASP A 22 -7.06 -2.63 32.99
N MET A 23 -6.83 -2.05 31.81
CA MET A 23 -7.59 -2.39 30.59
C MET A 23 -7.48 -3.87 30.21
N LYS A 24 -6.29 -4.49 30.36
CA LYS A 24 -6.09 -5.92 30.11
C LYS A 24 -6.61 -6.82 31.23
N SER A 25 -6.80 -6.30 32.44
CA SER A 25 -7.40 -7.04 33.56
C SER A 25 -8.93 -7.15 33.45
N VAL A 26 -9.59 -6.16 32.83
CA VAL A 26 -11.05 -6.09 32.71
C VAL A 26 -11.56 -6.64 31.37
N HIS A 27 -10.76 -6.59 30.30
CA HIS A 27 -11.18 -6.97 28.95
C HIS A 27 -10.30 -8.07 28.34
N ALA A 28 -10.94 -9.16 27.93
CA ALA A 28 -10.27 -10.36 27.39
C ALA A 28 -9.70 -10.19 25.97
N SER A 29 -10.09 -9.13 25.25
CA SER A 29 -9.56 -8.80 23.93
C SER A 29 -9.65 -7.30 23.63
N TRP A 30 -8.92 -6.84 22.61
CA TRP A 30 -9.07 -5.46 22.13
C TRP A 30 -10.48 -5.19 21.60
N GLU A 31 -11.20 -6.19 21.08
CA GLU A 31 -12.59 -6.01 20.68
C GLU A 31 -13.54 -5.79 21.86
N THR A 32 -13.40 -6.57 22.94
CA THR A 32 -14.23 -6.39 24.14
C THR A 32 -13.94 -5.07 24.85
N ALA A 33 -12.67 -4.63 24.87
CA ALA A 33 -12.31 -3.29 25.30
C ALA A 33 -12.94 -2.21 24.39
N MET A 34 -12.84 -2.35 23.07
CA MET A 34 -13.41 -1.37 22.14
C MET A 34 -14.94 -1.29 22.24
N SER A 35 -15.63 -2.42 22.38
CA SER A 35 -17.09 -2.48 22.56
C SER A 35 -17.55 -1.73 23.82
N TYR A 36 -16.79 -1.79 24.91
CA TYR A 36 -17.02 -1.01 26.12
C TYR A 36 -16.88 0.50 25.85
N TRP A 37 -15.79 0.92 25.19
CA TRP A 37 -15.58 2.32 24.79
C TRP A 37 -16.61 2.87 23.79
N THR A 38 -17.15 2.01 22.91
CA THR A 38 -18.19 2.39 21.95
C THR A 38 -19.61 2.11 22.46
N MET A 39 -19.80 1.79 23.75
CA MET A 39 -21.12 1.51 24.36
C MET A 39 -21.96 0.47 23.57
N GLY A 40 -21.32 -0.51 22.93
CA GLY A 40 -21.99 -1.51 22.10
C GLY A 40 -22.23 -1.11 20.63
N PHE A 41 -21.75 0.04 20.15
CA PHE A 41 -21.67 0.32 18.71
C PHE A 41 -20.50 -0.48 18.09
N THR A 42 -20.80 -1.68 17.60
CA THR A 42 -19.78 -2.70 17.26
C THR A 42 -19.38 -2.75 15.78
N ASP A 43 -20.31 -3.11 14.89
CA ASP A 43 -19.93 -3.71 13.59
C ASP A 43 -19.15 -2.78 12.64
N PRO A 44 -19.50 -1.49 12.47
CA PRO A 44 -18.74 -0.60 11.60
C PRO A 44 -17.36 -0.27 12.18
N PHE A 45 -17.24 -0.09 13.51
CA PHE A 45 -15.95 0.14 14.16
C PHE A 45 -15.03 -1.10 14.09
N PHE A 46 -15.59 -2.31 14.22
CA PHE A 46 -14.82 -3.54 14.02
C PHE A 46 -14.39 -3.73 12.57
N THR A 47 -15.24 -3.38 11.61
CA THR A 47 -14.92 -3.49 10.19
C THR A 47 -13.83 -2.50 9.79
N SER A 48 -13.94 -1.22 10.17
CA SER A 48 -12.90 -0.22 9.88
C SER A 48 -11.59 -0.47 10.62
N ALA A 49 -11.61 -1.12 11.78
CA ALA A 49 -10.38 -1.65 12.36
C ALA A 49 -9.82 -2.81 11.50
N LYS A 50 -10.59 -3.87 11.24
CA LYS A 50 -10.05 -5.11 10.66
C LYS A 50 -9.65 -5.03 9.18
N VAL A 51 -9.80 -3.89 8.51
CA VAL A 51 -9.46 -3.71 7.08
C VAL A 51 -8.58 -2.48 6.85
N SER A 52 -7.66 -2.57 5.89
CA SER A 52 -6.71 -1.49 5.56
C SER A 52 -7.40 -0.16 5.26
N MET A 53 -6.83 0.96 5.71
CA MET A 53 -7.26 2.33 5.36
C MET A 53 -7.27 2.62 3.84
N SER A 54 -6.60 1.80 3.04
CA SER A 54 -6.63 1.86 1.57
C SER A 54 -7.80 1.12 0.92
N SER A 55 -8.61 0.38 1.68
CA SER A 55 -9.73 -0.41 1.17
C SER A 55 -11.05 0.38 1.15
N LYS A 56 -11.96 0.05 0.23
CA LYS A 56 -13.30 0.67 0.16
C LYS A 56 -14.15 0.30 1.39
N GLU A 57 -13.93 -0.89 1.94
CA GLU A 57 -14.58 -1.42 3.15
C GLU A 57 -14.26 -0.55 4.37
N TYR A 58 -13.01 -0.06 4.51
CA TYR A 58 -12.63 0.89 5.57
C TYR A 58 -13.48 2.16 5.51
N TRP A 59 -13.57 2.78 4.32
CA TRP A 59 -14.27 4.04 4.14
C TRP A 59 -15.79 3.91 4.24
N TYR A 60 -16.38 2.78 3.80
CA TYR A 60 -17.79 2.49 4.06
C TYR A 60 -18.08 2.31 5.55
N ALA A 61 -17.22 1.57 6.25
CA ALA A 61 -17.35 1.36 7.68
C ALA A 61 -17.21 2.68 8.48
N GLN A 62 -16.27 3.55 8.12
CA GLN A 62 -16.15 4.89 8.73
C GLN A 62 -17.33 5.82 8.40
N ALA A 63 -17.88 5.76 7.18
CA ALA A 63 -19.08 6.51 6.84
C ALA A 63 -20.30 6.03 7.65
N GLU A 64 -20.40 4.73 7.93
CA GLU A 64 -21.45 4.16 8.76
C GLU A 64 -21.26 4.51 10.25
N VAL A 65 -20.03 4.55 10.76
CA VAL A 65 -19.70 5.12 12.09
C VAL A 65 -20.23 6.56 12.22
N ILE A 66 -19.87 7.43 11.26
CA ILE A 66 -20.28 8.85 11.27
C ILE A 66 -21.80 8.96 11.18
N PHE A 67 -22.44 8.13 10.36
CA PHE A 67 -23.89 8.04 10.24
C PHE A 67 -24.56 7.68 11.58
N TYR A 68 -24.09 6.67 12.30
CA TYR A 68 -24.67 6.31 13.62
C TYR A 68 -24.48 7.43 14.64
N ALA A 69 -23.29 8.03 14.71
CA ALA A 69 -23.02 9.14 15.62
C ALA A 69 -23.92 10.36 15.33
N ALA A 70 -24.06 10.76 14.06
CA ALA A 70 -24.88 11.90 13.64
C ALA A 70 -26.40 11.67 13.79
N THR A 71 -26.84 10.41 13.89
CA THR A 71 -28.26 10.06 14.04
C THR A 71 -28.71 9.71 15.46
N MET A 72 -27.80 9.79 16.45
CA MET A 72 -28.16 9.68 17.87
C MET A 72 -29.16 10.78 18.24
N GLY A 73 -30.25 10.40 18.92
CA GLY A 73 -31.33 11.33 19.31
C GLY A 73 -32.18 11.90 18.16
N LYS A 74 -31.97 11.50 16.89
CA LYS A 74 -32.77 11.98 15.74
C LYS A 74 -33.97 11.09 15.45
N GLY A 75 -35.11 11.69 15.12
CA GLY A 75 -36.30 10.99 14.62
C GLY A 75 -36.12 10.40 13.21
N ALA A 76 -37.01 9.49 12.81
CA ALA A 76 -36.85 8.65 11.61
C ALA A 76 -36.51 9.42 10.31
N ALA A 77 -37.19 10.53 10.04
CA ALA A 77 -36.91 11.37 8.86
C ALA A 77 -35.49 11.94 8.86
N GLY A 78 -35.01 12.41 10.01
CA GLY A 78 -33.62 12.88 10.18
C GLY A 78 -32.60 11.76 9.96
N LYS A 79 -32.91 10.53 10.40
CA LYS A 79 -32.06 9.37 10.10
C LYS A 79 -32.01 9.04 8.61
N GLN A 80 -33.08 9.29 7.85
CA GLN A 80 -33.15 8.95 6.43
C GLN A 80 -32.37 9.94 5.55
N LEU A 81 -32.48 11.24 5.84
CA LEU A 81 -31.71 12.31 5.18
C LEU A 81 -30.19 12.10 5.37
N ILE A 82 -29.74 11.98 6.61
CA ILE A 82 -28.32 11.79 6.94
C ILE A 82 -27.79 10.49 6.30
N LYS A 83 -28.63 9.47 6.04
CA LYS A 83 -28.23 8.21 5.37
C LYS A 83 -27.99 8.41 3.87
N GLN A 84 -28.76 9.27 3.22
CA GLN A 84 -28.54 9.63 1.81
C GLN A 84 -27.27 10.46 1.68
N GLU A 85 -27.11 11.50 2.50
CA GLU A 85 -25.91 12.34 2.52
C GLU A 85 -24.65 11.53 2.84
N SER A 86 -24.67 10.67 3.87
CA SER A 86 -23.53 9.82 4.23
C SER A 86 -23.15 8.85 3.11
N LYS A 87 -24.12 8.30 2.36
CA LYS A 87 -23.84 7.48 1.16
C LYS A 87 -23.25 8.31 0.02
N GLN A 88 -23.77 9.51 -0.21
CA GLN A 88 -23.27 10.41 -1.25
C GLN A 88 -21.85 10.87 -0.94
N VAL A 89 -21.58 11.28 0.31
CA VAL A 89 -20.25 11.61 0.82
C VAL A 89 -19.34 10.39 0.75
N ALA A 90 -19.74 9.19 1.21
CA ALA A 90 -18.93 7.98 1.08
C ALA A 90 -18.58 7.66 -0.38
N SER A 91 -19.54 7.76 -1.31
CA SER A 91 -19.30 7.54 -2.74
C SER A 91 -18.40 8.62 -3.36
N SER A 92 -18.43 9.84 -2.82
CA SER A 92 -17.58 10.96 -3.25
C SER A 92 -16.18 10.81 -2.68
N VAL A 93 -16.05 10.44 -1.40
CA VAL A 93 -14.77 10.11 -0.75
C VAL A 93 -14.14 8.90 -1.43
N VAL A 94 -14.87 7.84 -1.77
CA VAL A 94 -14.34 6.69 -2.55
C VAL A 94 -13.93 7.08 -3.99
N ARG A 95 -14.41 8.21 -4.53
CA ARG A 95 -13.93 8.78 -5.81
C ARG A 95 -12.74 9.74 -5.65
N ILE A 96 -12.68 10.50 -4.56
CA ILE A 96 -11.67 11.54 -4.28
C ILE A 96 -10.44 10.91 -3.63
N ALA A 97 -10.65 10.07 -2.61
CA ALA A 97 -9.75 9.00 -2.27
C ALA A 97 -9.82 7.94 -3.39
N LYS A 98 -9.11 8.25 -4.50
CA LYS A 98 -8.17 7.24 -5.01
C LYS A 98 -7.50 6.61 -3.79
N PRO A 99 -7.35 5.28 -3.72
CA PRO A 99 -6.65 4.67 -2.60
C PRO A 99 -5.30 5.39 -2.42
N ILE A 100 -4.82 5.52 -1.18
CA ILE A 100 -3.40 5.75 -0.93
C ILE A 100 -2.71 4.61 -1.66
N ALA A 101 -2.18 4.90 -2.84
CA ALA A 101 -2.23 3.91 -3.89
C ALA A 101 -1.17 2.85 -3.61
N ARG A 102 -1.58 1.59 -3.51
CA ARG A 102 -0.72 0.56 -4.09
C ARG A 102 -0.50 1.00 -5.53
N LEU A 103 0.74 1.33 -5.84
CA LEU A 103 1.12 1.92 -7.11
C LEU A 103 0.92 0.81 -8.14
N ASP A 104 -0.24 0.82 -8.81
CA ASP A 104 -0.74 -0.31 -9.61
C ASP A 104 0.38 -0.78 -10.55
N THR A 105 0.87 -1.99 -10.31
CA THR A 105 2.09 -2.49 -10.94
C THR A 105 1.94 -2.61 -12.46
N LYS A 106 0.70 -2.69 -12.97
CA LYS A 106 0.38 -2.62 -14.40
C LYS A 106 0.49 -1.19 -14.93
N ILE A 107 -0.07 -0.22 -14.21
CA ILE A 107 0.05 1.22 -14.57
C ILE A 107 1.52 1.65 -14.52
N ALA A 108 2.26 1.22 -13.50
CA ALA A 108 3.68 1.46 -13.35
C ALA A 108 4.47 0.89 -14.52
N ALA A 109 4.21 -0.37 -14.89
CA ALA A 109 4.88 -1.03 -16.01
C ALA A 109 4.54 -0.41 -17.37
N ASN A 110 3.29 0.01 -17.59
CA ASN A 110 2.89 0.74 -18.79
C ASN A 110 3.61 2.10 -18.87
N SER A 111 3.67 2.85 -17.77
CA SER A 111 4.36 4.15 -17.71
C SER A 111 5.86 4.02 -18.00
N LEU A 112 6.50 3.00 -17.43
CA LEU A 112 7.91 2.66 -17.74
C LEU A 112 8.10 2.29 -19.21
N SER A 113 7.20 1.49 -19.78
CA SER A 113 7.28 1.10 -21.18
C SER A 113 7.05 2.27 -22.14
N SER A 114 6.18 3.24 -21.80
CA SER A 114 6.03 4.47 -22.58
C SER A 114 7.26 5.39 -22.51
N GLN A 115 8.01 5.40 -21.41
CA GLN A 115 9.22 6.23 -21.27
C GLN A 115 10.49 5.57 -21.81
N LEU A 116 10.67 4.27 -21.59
CA LEU A 116 11.91 3.52 -21.87
C LEU A 116 11.79 2.59 -23.10
N GLY A 117 10.59 2.45 -23.66
CA GLY A 117 10.29 1.47 -24.70
C GLY A 117 10.14 0.05 -24.16
N GLY A 118 10.40 -0.94 -25.01
CA GLY A 118 10.18 -2.35 -24.69
C GLY A 118 8.70 -2.77 -24.74
N THR A 119 8.40 -3.95 -24.20
CA THR A 119 7.06 -4.56 -24.25
C THR A 119 6.64 -4.99 -22.85
N VAL A 120 5.44 -4.57 -22.42
CA VAL A 120 4.83 -5.01 -21.16
C VAL A 120 4.21 -6.40 -21.33
N VAL A 121 4.57 -7.32 -20.45
CA VAL A 121 4.00 -8.67 -20.36
C VAL A 121 3.90 -9.09 -18.88
N GLU A 122 3.12 -10.13 -18.58
CA GLU A 122 2.99 -10.63 -17.21
C GLU A 122 4.30 -11.28 -16.70
N ALA A 123 4.56 -11.11 -15.41
CA ALA A 123 5.67 -11.75 -14.72
C ALA A 123 5.33 -13.18 -14.26
N ARG A 124 6.32 -13.91 -13.75
CA ARG A 124 6.08 -15.15 -13.00
C ARG A 124 5.89 -14.77 -11.55
N GLY A 125 4.72 -15.06 -10.99
CA GLY A 125 4.23 -14.46 -9.73
C GLY A 125 3.37 -13.23 -10.02
N GLU A 126 2.81 -12.60 -8.98
CA GLU A 126 1.94 -11.44 -9.16
C GLU A 126 2.73 -10.18 -9.54
N GLY A 127 2.63 -9.78 -10.80
CA GLY A 127 3.28 -8.56 -11.30
C GLY A 127 3.48 -8.53 -12.81
N TRP A 128 4.22 -7.53 -13.25
CA TRP A 128 4.47 -7.20 -14.64
C TRP A 128 5.97 -7.11 -14.91
N LYS A 129 6.36 -7.33 -16.16
CA LYS A 129 7.73 -7.11 -16.62
C LYS A 129 7.73 -6.36 -17.95
N ILE A 130 8.62 -5.39 -18.07
CA ILE A 130 8.92 -4.72 -19.33
C ILE A 130 10.16 -5.41 -19.89
N ILE A 131 10.02 -6.06 -21.04
CA ILE A 131 11.10 -6.79 -21.73
C ILE A 131 11.59 -5.99 -22.95
N ASN A 132 12.77 -6.34 -23.45
CA ASN A 132 13.34 -5.78 -24.68
C ASN A 132 13.54 -4.24 -24.64
N ILE A 133 13.79 -3.67 -23.46
CA ILE A 133 14.22 -2.27 -23.35
C ILE A 133 15.63 -2.18 -23.96
N ALA A 134 15.84 -1.18 -24.81
CA ALA A 134 17.12 -0.98 -25.47
C ALA A 134 18.23 -0.69 -24.45
N ASN A 135 19.36 -1.40 -24.57
CA ASN A 135 20.57 -1.11 -23.80
C ASN A 135 21.58 -0.37 -24.70
N PRO A 136 21.88 0.92 -24.43
CA PRO A 136 22.84 1.69 -25.23
C PRO A 136 24.25 1.07 -25.31
N LEU A 137 24.66 0.30 -24.29
CA LEU A 137 25.98 -0.32 -24.24
C LEU A 137 26.08 -1.63 -25.04
N SER A 138 24.97 -2.36 -25.23
CA SER A 138 25.01 -3.66 -25.91
C SER A 138 23.61 -4.13 -26.35
N LYS A 139 23.39 -4.20 -27.67
CA LYS A 139 22.15 -4.72 -28.28
C LYS A 139 21.80 -6.15 -27.83
N ASN A 140 22.80 -6.98 -27.55
CA ASN A 140 22.62 -8.38 -27.13
C ASN A 140 22.35 -8.54 -25.62
N GLN A 141 22.22 -7.44 -24.88
CA GLN A 141 22.03 -7.43 -23.44
C GLN A 141 20.88 -6.46 -23.07
N PRO A 142 19.65 -6.70 -23.57
CA PRO A 142 18.52 -5.80 -23.35
C PRO A 142 18.23 -5.63 -21.86
N ILE A 143 17.73 -4.46 -21.49
CA ILE A 143 17.26 -4.18 -20.15
C ILE A 143 15.87 -4.82 -19.98
N MET A 144 15.61 -5.34 -18.79
CA MET A 144 14.32 -5.87 -18.38
C MET A 144 14.01 -5.38 -16.97
N ILE A 145 12.86 -4.77 -16.81
CA ILE A 145 12.39 -4.28 -15.51
C ILE A 145 11.25 -5.21 -15.07
N ARG A 146 11.29 -5.69 -13.82
CA ARG A 146 10.13 -6.29 -13.16
C ARG A 146 9.51 -5.26 -12.22
N VAL A 147 8.18 -5.23 -12.15
CA VAL A 147 7.39 -4.47 -11.18
C VAL A 147 6.37 -5.43 -10.60
N MET A 148 6.51 -5.76 -9.31
CA MET A 148 5.88 -6.91 -8.67
C MET A 148 5.04 -6.48 -7.47
N ASN A 149 3.93 -7.16 -7.24
CA ASN A 149 3.10 -6.94 -6.06
C ASN A 149 3.78 -7.50 -4.80
N ALA A 150 3.44 -6.96 -3.63
CA ALA A 150 3.69 -7.59 -2.34
C ALA A 150 3.16 -9.04 -2.31
N GLY A 151 3.81 -9.89 -1.53
CA GLY A 151 3.65 -11.34 -1.53
C GLY A 151 4.58 -12.04 -2.53
N SER A 152 4.89 -11.42 -3.67
CA SER A 152 5.89 -11.96 -4.61
C SER A 152 7.26 -12.06 -3.94
N GLY A 153 7.87 -13.24 -3.99
CA GLY A 153 9.18 -13.50 -3.40
C GLY A 153 9.23 -13.33 -1.87
N GLY A 154 8.09 -13.34 -1.18
CA GLY A 154 8.01 -13.18 0.28
C GLY A 154 8.19 -11.74 0.77
N ARG A 155 8.08 -10.73 -0.10
CA ARG A 155 8.16 -9.31 0.31
C ARG A 155 6.82 -8.76 0.80
N GLU A 156 6.84 -7.91 1.82
CA GLU A 156 5.65 -7.25 2.36
C GLU A 156 5.14 -6.08 1.52
N ARG A 157 5.94 -5.61 0.56
CA ARG A 157 5.68 -4.42 -0.26
C ARG A 157 5.85 -4.71 -1.75
N ASP A 158 5.13 -3.93 -2.56
CA ASP A 158 5.32 -3.88 -4.00
C ASP A 158 6.77 -3.42 -4.27
N TYR A 159 7.42 -3.96 -5.30
CA TYR A 159 8.84 -3.72 -5.56
C TYR A 159 9.17 -3.74 -7.05
N PHE A 160 10.31 -3.16 -7.42
CA PHE A 160 10.87 -3.27 -8.75
C PHE A 160 12.30 -3.84 -8.75
N ARG A 161 12.73 -4.32 -9.92
CA ARG A 161 14.07 -4.88 -10.15
C ARG A 161 14.50 -4.65 -11.60
N VAL A 162 15.68 -4.06 -11.81
CA VAL A 162 16.23 -3.76 -13.16
C VAL A 162 17.33 -4.76 -13.51
N THR A 163 17.10 -5.61 -14.50
CA THR A 163 18.01 -6.66 -14.97
C THR A 163 18.62 -6.27 -16.31
N VAL A 164 19.92 -6.51 -16.51
CA VAL A 164 20.61 -6.27 -17.79
C VAL A 164 21.00 -7.61 -18.41
N GLY A 165 20.20 -8.09 -19.37
CA GLY A 165 20.41 -9.36 -20.08
C GLY A 165 20.87 -10.51 -19.18
N THR A 166 22.06 -11.04 -19.46
CA THR A 166 22.78 -12.04 -18.67
C THR A 166 23.89 -11.45 -17.78
N LYS A 167 24.07 -10.12 -17.75
CA LYS A 167 25.12 -9.45 -16.95
C LYS A 167 24.80 -9.39 -15.46
N GLY A 168 23.53 -9.30 -15.09
CA GLY A 168 23.10 -9.24 -13.70
C GLY A 168 21.97 -8.24 -13.46
N THR A 169 21.92 -7.66 -12.27
CA THR A 169 20.85 -6.77 -11.82
C THR A 169 21.42 -5.50 -11.21
N LEU A 170 20.82 -4.36 -11.49
CA LEU A 170 21.25 -3.06 -10.98
C LEU A 170 20.73 -2.84 -9.56
N ASN A 171 21.59 -2.28 -8.71
CA ASN A 171 21.19 -1.63 -7.46
C ASN A 171 20.84 -0.14 -7.69
N LEU A 172 20.43 0.60 -6.65
CA LEU A 172 20.05 2.02 -6.75
C LEU A 172 21.13 2.94 -7.33
N GLU A 173 22.42 2.62 -7.14
CA GLU A 173 23.52 3.39 -7.72
C GLU A 173 23.75 3.10 -9.22
N GLY A 174 23.06 2.11 -9.80
CA GLY A 174 23.26 1.67 -11.19
C GLY A 174 24.39 0.65 -11.37
N LYS A 175 24.89 0.04 -10.29
CA LYS A 175 25.95 -0.99 -10.33
C LYS A 175 25.36 -2.39 -10.37
N LEU A 176 26.06 -3.32 -11.01
CA LEU A 176 25.69 -4.73 -11.00
C LEU A 176 25.89 -5.34 -9.61
N SER A 177 24.84 -5.93 -9.05
CA SER A 177 24.84 -6.60 -7.75
C SER A 177 24.18 -7.98 -7.86
N SER A 178 24.71 -8.94 -7.08
CA SER A 178 24.11 -10.25 -6.84
C SER A 178 23.30 -10.29 -5.53
N ASP A 179 23.46 -9.30 -4.66
CA ASP A 179 22.70 -9.19 -3.41
C ASP A 179 21.24 -8.84 -3.71
N LEU A 180 20.34 -9.60 -3.09
CA LEU A 180 18.89 -9.44 -3.28
C LEU A 180 18.35 -8.22 -2.52
N ALA A 181 18.95 -7.83 -1.40
CA ALA A 181 18.51 -6.68 -0.60
C ALA A 181 18.71 -5.35 -1.34
N SER A 182 19.86 -5.17 -2.00
CA SER A 182 20.16 -3.99 -2.82
C SER A 182 19.49 -3.96 -4.20
N THR A 183 18.87 -5.06 -4.64
CA THR A 183 18.30 -5.20 -6.00
C THR A 183 16.78 -5.42 -6.07
N HIS A 184 16.11 -5.64 -4.93
CA HIS A 184 14.65 -5.68 -4.82
C HIS A 184 14.20 -4.41 -4.09
N ILE A 185 14.03 -3.34 -4.88
CA ILE A 185 13.82 -1.98 -4.39
C ILE A 185 12.32 -1.76 -4.22
N ASP A 186 11.90 -1.29 -3.04
CA ASP A 186 10.49 -0.98 -2.76
C ASP A 186 9.93 0.02 -3.80
N LEU A 187 8.73 -0.25 -4.29
CA LEU A 187 8.05 0.60 -5.26
C LEU A 187 7.46 1.81 -4.54
N THR A 188 7.97 3.01 -4.85
CA THR A 188 7.52 4.28 -4.28
C THR A 188 7.22 5.28 -5.39
N ASP A 189 6.62 6.44 -5.07
CA ASP A 189 6.16 7.40 -6.07
C ASP A 189 7.26 7.94 -7.02
N ASN A 190 8.53 7.91 -6.63
CA ASN A 190 9.66 8.34 -7.46
C ASN A 190 10.33 7.20 -8.28
N TYR A 191 9.71 6.01 -8.37
CA TYR A 191 10.27 4.84 -9.05
C TYR A 191 10.75 5.11 -10.49
N LEU A 192 10.07 5.97 -11.25
CA LEU A 192 10.48 6.35 -12.61
C LEU A 192 11.86 7.01 -12.61
N GLU A 193 12.07 7.99 -11.73
CA GLU A 193 13.34 8.71 -11.59
C GLU A 193 14.45 7.78 -11.07
N GLN A 194 14.14 6.93 -10.07
CA GLN A 194 15.08 5.94 -9.56
C GLN A 194 15.57 5.00 -10.68
N ILE A 195 14.65 4.42 -11.45
CA ILE A 195 14.97 3.50 -12.55
C ILE A 195 15.77 4.21 -13.65
N GLN A 196 15.37 5.42 -14.03
CA GLN A 196 16.12 6.22 -15.02
C GLN A 196 17.54 6.50 -14.53
N ASN A 197 17.72 6.90 -13.27
CA ASN A 197 19.04 7.16 -12.68
C ASN A 197 19.90 5.89 -12.61
N MET A 198 19.32 4.74 -12.24
CA MET A 198 20.02 3.45 -12.26
C MET A 198 20.54 3.10 -13.67
N ILE A 199 19.70 3.25 -14.70
CA ILE A 199 20.07 2.96 -16.10
C ILE A 199 21.10 3.97 -16.61
N ASN A 200 20.91 5.26 -16.34
CA ASN A 200 21.82 6.33 -16.76
C ASN A 200 23.20 6.18 -16.11
N ASN A 201 23.27 5.82 -14.82
CA ASN A 201 24.52 5.54 -14.13
C ASN A 201 25.21 4.31 -14.69
N TYR A 202 24.48 3.20 -14.91
CA TYR A 202 25.01 1.99 -15.56
C TYR A 202 25.61 2.29 -16.94
N VAL A 203 24.95 3.12 -17.75
CA VAL A 203 25.48 3.56 -19.05
C VAL A 203 26.72 4.44 -18.86
N LYS A 204 26.69 5.39 -17.93
CA LYS A 204 27.77 6.34 -17.64
C LYS A 204 29.05 5.68 -17.10
N THR A 205 28.95 4.59 -16.35
CA THR A 205 30.13 3.83 -15.87
C THR A 205 30.69 2.87 -16.94
N GLY A 206 30.06 2.77 -18.11
CA GLY A 206 30.41 1.79 -19.14
C GLY A 206 30.02 0.36 -18.77
N GLY A 207 28.98 0.19 -17.94
CA GLY A 207 28.46 -1.09 -17.49
C GLY A 207 29.24 -1.72 -16.34
N LYS A 208 29.84 -0.88 -15.48
CA LYS A 208 30.64 -1.25 -14.30
C LYS A 208 29.93 -0.85 -13.00
#